data_AF-A0A370QFZ6-F1
#
_entry.id   AF-A0A370QFZ6-F1
#
_cell.length_a   1.000
_cell.length_b   1.000
_cell.length_c   1.000
_cell.angle_alpha   90.00
_cell.angle_beta   90.00
_cell.angle_gamma   90.00
#
_symmetry.space_group_name_H-M   'P 1'
#
loop_
_entity.id
_entity.type
_entity.pdbx_description
1 polymer ?
#
loop_
_entity_poly.entity_id
_entity_poly.type
_entity_poly.pdbx_seq_one_letter_code
_entity_poly.pdbx_strand_id
1 'polypeptide(L)'
;MTKAIIIVLLTSLILGCTDINQQENTNAKLEDLRAENDSLKKIVADINNKYVFDSISIRDIPSYMNTYELNSKVSGEIVFAGYNINKNTNVILVDSLSFNPKKLYNPDTLRLNNGGFLYETELSADRISLKGIIEMKNDYGKEYEGIYNTAIGAKKN
;
A
#
# COMPACT_ATOMS: atom_id res chain seq x y z
N MET A 1 64.05 45.99 -3.93
CA MET A 1 63.65 44.91 -2.99
C MET A 1 62.22 45.06 -2.48
N THR A 2 61.76 46.27 -2.15
CA THR A 2 60.39 46.54 -1.64
C THR A 2 59.25 46.09 -2.57
N LYS A 3 59.38 46.22 -3.89
CA LYS A 3 58.32 45.80 -4.85
C LYS A 3 58.07 44.28 -4.88
N ALA A 4 59.10 43.47 -4.68
CA ALA A 4 58.98 42.01 -4.69
C ALA A 4 58.26 41.49 -3.43
N ILE A 5 58.52 42.12 -2.28
CA ILE A 5 57.87 41.79 -1.00
C ILE A 5 56.36 42.09 -1.06
N ILE A 6 55.98 43.21 -1.68
CA ILE A 6 54.57 43.59 -1.84
C ILE A 6 53.81 42.58 -2.70
N ILE A 7 54.41 42.07 -3.77
CA ILE A 7 53.78 41.07 -4.65
C ILE A 7 53.59 39.74 -3.91
N VAL A 8 54.57 39.33 -3.10
CA VAL A 8 54.48 38.10 -2.27
C VAL A 8 53.45 38.23 -1.15
N LEU A 9 53.30 39.43 -0.56
CA LEU A 9 52.25 39.68 0.43
C LEU A 9 50.85 39.72 -0.20
N LEU A 10 50.74 40.22 -1.42
CA LEU A 10 49.45 40.31 -2.11
C LEU A 10 48.96 38.91 -2.53
N THR A 11 49.86 38.02 -2.98
CA THR A 11 49.48 36.65 -3.35
C THR A 11 49.11 35.78 -2.15
N SER A 12 49.70 36.01 -0.97
CA SER A 12 49.33 35.30 0.26
C SER A 12 47.99 35.77 0.85
N LEU A 13 47.62 37.04 0.67
CA LEU A 13 46.30 37.56 1.07
C LEU A 13 45.15 37.02 0.20
N ILE A 14 45.39 36.76 -1.08
CA ILE A 14 44.37 36.22 -2.00
C ILE A 14 44.14 34.72 -1.76
N LEU A 15 45.19 33.96 -1.39
CA LEU A 15 45.08 32.53 -1.07
C LEU A 15 44.49 32.26 0.34
N GLY A 16 44.50 33.25 1.24
CA GLY A 16 43.98 33.12 2.60
C GLY A 16 42.49 33.42 2.78
N CYS A 17 41.78 33.87 1.73
CA CYS A 17 40.36 34.25 1.79
C CYS A 17 39.41 33.14 1.28
N THR A 18 39.68 31.88 1.59
CA THR A 18 38.63 30.85 1.57
C THR A 18 38.07 30.74 2.97
N ASP A 19 36.85 31.25 3.18
CA ASP A 19 36.15 31.15 4.45
C ASP A 19 35.87 29.67 4.73
N ILE A 20 36.70 29.06 5.58
CA ILE A 20 36.67 27.63 5.93
C ILE A 20 35.27 27.24 6.41
N ASN A 21 34.58 28.16 7.10
CA ASN A 21 33.21 27.96 7.56
C ASN A 21 32.21 27.85 6.39
N GLN A 22 32.42 28.59 5.30
CA GLN A 22 31.56 28.53 4.13
C GLN A 22 31.74 27.21 3.38
N GLN A 23 32.96 26.70 3.32
CA GLN A 23 33.26 25.42 2.67
C GLN A 23 32.73 24.22 3.48
N GLU A 24 32.90 24.22 4.80
CA GLU A 24 32.32 23.18 5.68
C GLU A 24 30.79 23.15 5.61
N ASN A 25 30.14 24.32 5.63
CA ASN A 25 28.68 24.42 5.57
C ASN A 25 28.13 23.99 4.20
N THR A 26 28.88 24.24 3.12
CA THR A 26 28.53 23.77 1.77
C THR A 26 28.69 22.26 1.64
N ASN A 27 29.72 21.68 2.25
CA ASN A 27 29.96 20.24 2.25
C ASN A 27 28.89 19.48 3.06
N ALA A 28 28.53 19.97 4.25
CA ALA A 28 27.45 19.40 5.05
C ALA A 28 26.13 19.40 4.27
N LYS A 29 25.80 20.52 3.61
CA LYS A 29 24.60 20.62 2.77
C LYS A 29 24.65 19.68 1.56
N LEU A 30 25.83 19.44 0.99
CA LEU A 30 26.01 18.49 -0.11
C LEU A 30 25.80 17.04 0.36
N GLU A 31 26.25 16.69 1.56
CA GLU A 31 26.03 15.37 2.16
C GLU A 31 24.55 15.15 2.47
N ASP A 32 23.87 16.13 3.06
CA ASP A 32 22.43 16.07 3.32
C ASP A 32 21.63 15.85 2.03
N LEU A 33 21.92 16.61 0.98
CA LEU A 33 21.26 16.46 -0.33
C LEU A 33 21.53 15.11 -0.98
N ARG A 34 22.72 14.53 -0.78
CA ARG A 34 23.04 13.17 -1.27
C ARG A 34 22.26 12.12 -0.50
N ALA A 35 22.20 12.22 0.81
CA ALA A 35 21.43 11.31 1.65
C ALA A 35 19.94 11.33 1.30
N GLU A 36 19.38 12.53 1.09
CA GLU A 36 18.00 12.69 0.63
C GLU A 36 17.79 12.06 -0.77
N ASN A 37 18.70 12.31 -1.71
CA ASN A 37 18.62 11.74 -3.06
C ASN A 37 18.67 10.20 -3.06
N ASP A 38 19.55 9.61 -2.25
CA ASP A 38 19.67 8.16 -2.15
C ASP A 38 18.46 7.54 -1.46
N SER A 39 17.88 8.21 -0.47
CA SER A 39 16.61 7.80 0.16
C SER A 39 15.46 7.83 -0.85
N LEU A 40 15.34 8.90 -1.64
CA LEU A 40 14.34 8.99 -2.70
C LEU A 40 14.51 7.91 -3.77
N LYS A 41 15.75 7.63 -4.19
CA LYS A 41 16.03 6.53 -5.13
C LYS A 41 15.61 5.18 -4.56
N LYS A 42 15.84 4.95 -3.27
CA LYS A 42 15.41 3.72 -2.59
C LYS A 42 13.88 3.61 -2.59
N ILE A 43 13.17 4.67 -2.21
CA ILE A 43 11.70 4.70 -2.24
C ILE A 43 11.18 4.44 -3.66
N VAL A 44 11.77 5.07 -4.68
CA VAL A 44 11.38 4.85 -6.09
C VAL A 44 11.67 3.42 -6.53
N ALA A 45 12.79 2.84 -6.14
CA ALA A 45 13.10 1.44 -6.42
C ALA A 45 12.11 0.48 -5.75
N ASP A 46 11.75 0.75 -4.49
CA ASP A 46 10.77 -0.04 -3.73
C ASP A 46 9.37 0.07 -4.34
N ILE A 47 8.97 1.27 -4.78
CA ILE A 47 7.72 1.51 -5.51
C ILE A 47 7.73 0.79 -6.86
N ASN A 48 8.80 0.87 -7.64
CA ASN A 48 8.86 0.21 -8.95
C ASN A 48 8.84 -1.32 -8.86
N ASN A 49 9.32 -1.88 -7.75
CA ASN A 49 9.30 -3.32 -7.49
C ASN A 49 7.97 -3.81 -6.88
N LYS A 50 7.09 -2.90 -6.41
CA LYS A 50 5.77 -3.22 -5.86
C LYS A 50 4.66 -2.73 -6.80
N TYR A 51 3.55 -3.45 -6.88
CA TYR A 51 2.43 -3.03 -7.72
C TYR A 51 1.70 -1.83 -7.06
N VAL A 52 1.79 -0.65 -7.69
CA VAL A 52 0.98 0.52 -7.35
C VAL A 52 -0.17 0.62 -8.36
N PHE A 53 -1.40 0.65 -7.86
CA PHE A 53 -2.59 0.80 -8.70
C PHE A 53 -3.25 2.15 -8.51
N ASP A 54 -3.73 2.72 -9.61
CA ASP A 54 -4.57 3.91 -9.63
C ASP A 54 -5.88 3.68 -8.86
N SER A 55 -6.37 2.43 -8.87
CA SER A 55 -7.68 2.10 -8.32
C SER A 55 -7.83 0.60 -8.04
N ILE A 56 -8.66 0.29 -7.05
CA ILE A 56 -8.88 -1.06 -6.53
C ILE A 56 -10.39 -1.31 -6.45
N SER A 57 -10.82 -2.49 -6.88
CA SER A 57 -12.20 -2.97 -6.82
C SER A 57 -12.25 -4.23 -5.97
N ILE A 58 -13.27 -4.33 -5.12
CA ILE A 58 -13.56 -5.54 -4.37
C ILE A 58 -14.63 -6.32 -5.13
N ARG A 59 -14.47 -7.64 -5.24
CA ARG A 59 -15.44 -8.54 -5.85
C ARG A 59 -15.80 -9.66 -4.87
N ASP A 60 -17.09 -9.94 -4.77
CA ASP A 60 -17.63 -11.13 -4.12
C ASP A 60 -18.00 -12.15 -5.20
N ILE A 61 -17.34 -13.31 -5.19
CA ILE A 61 -17.49 -14.35 -6.19
C ILE A 61 -18.12 -15.58 -5.53
N PRO A 62 -19.40 -15.87 -5.78
CA PRO A 62 -20.04 -17.06 -5.24
C PRO A 62 -19.50 -18.33 -5.90
N SER A 63 -19.40 -19.41 -5.14
CA SER A 63 -19.08 -20.73 -5.69
C SER A 63 -20.18 -21.23 -6.62
N TYR A 64 -19.78 -21.79 -7.77
CA TYR A 64 -20.68 -22.44 -8.72
C TYR A 64 -21.32 -23.73 -8.16
N MET A 65 -20.77 -24.28 -7.07
CA MET A 65 -21.29 -25.47 -6.41
C MET A 65 -22.41 -25.15 -5.40
N ASN A 66 -22.74 -23.88 -5.18
CA ASN A 66 -23.80 -23.49 -4.24
C ASN A 66 -25.18 -23.93 -4.77
N THR A 67 -25.91 -24.71 -3.98
CA THR A 67 -27.29 -25.13 -4.31
C THR A 67 -28.33 -24.09 -3.92
N TYR A 68 -28.02 -23.23 -2.92
CA TYR A 68 -28.92 -22.23 -2.35
C TYR A 68 -30.23 -22.83 -1.81
N GLU A 69 -30.18 -24.06 -1.31
CA GLU A 69 -31.28 -24.71 -0.61
C GLU A 69 -31.26 -24.34 0.87
N LEU A 70 -32.43 -24.40 1.53
CA LEU A 70 -32.50 -24.14 2.96
C LEU A 70 -31.66 -25.17 3.73
N ASN A 71 -30.88 -24.71 4.71
CA ASN A 71 -29.89 -25.48 5.48
C ASN A 71 -28.72 -26.02 4.64
N SER A 72 -28.50 -25.51 3.42
CA SER A 72 -27.30 -25.82 2.65
C SER A 72 -26.14 -24.92 3.07
N LYS A 73 -24.92 -25.40 2.85
CA LYS A 73 -23.73 -24.56 2.90
C LYS A 73 -23.65 -23.69 1.66
N VAL A 74 -23.24 -22.44 1.85
CA VAL A 74 -22.97 -21.47 0.80
C VAL A 74 -21.54 -21.00 0.98
N SER A 75 -20.77 -21.05 -0.10
CA SER A 75 -19.36 -20.63 -0.11
C SER A 75 -19.10 -19.59 -1.18
N GLY A 76 -18.08 -18.77 -0.95
CA GLY A 76 -17.63 -17.78 -1.92
C GLY A 76 -16.25 -17.25 -1.58
N GLU A 77 -15.79 -16.33 -2.41
CA GLU A 77 -14.46 -15.76 -2.33
C GLU A 77 -14.54 -14.24 -2.51
N ILE A 78 -13.92 -13.50 -1.59
CA ILE A 78 -13.72 -12.06 -1.72
C ILE A 78 -12.33 -11.80 -2.32
N VAL A 79 -12.28 -11.06 -3.43
CA VAL A 79 -11.06 -10.77 -4.20
C VAL A 79 -10.87 -9.27 -4.36
N PHE A 80 -9.63 -8.79 -4.23
CA PHE A 80 -9.25 -7.41 -4.54
C PHE A 80 -8.58 -7.37 -5.91
N ALA A 81 -9.19 -6.63 -6.83
CA ALA A 81 -8.68 -6.42 -8.18
C ALA A 81 -8.14 -4.99 -8.32
N GLY A 82 -6.84 -4.87 -8.55
CA GLY A 82 -6.18 -3.61 -8.90
C GLY A 82 -6.20 -3.37 -10.40
N TYR A 83 -6.50 -2.13 -10.80
CA TYR A 83 -6.48 -1.67 -12.20
C TYR A 83 -5.77 -0.32 -12.32
N ASN A 84 -4.94 -0.21 -13.36
CA ASN A 84 -4.30 1.04 -13.78
C ASN A 84 -5.01 1.60 -15.01
N ILE A 85 -5.34 2.90 -14.97
CA ILE A 85 -6.07 3.61 -16.01
C ILE A 85 -5.24 3.67 -17.30
N ASN A 86 -3.91 3.58 -17.17
CA ASN A 86 -2.96 3.81 -18.26
C ASN A 86 -2.52 2.57 -19.04
N LYS A 87 -2.99 1.34 -18.73
CA LYS A 87 -2.96 0.13 -19.60
C LYS A 87 -3.46 -1.13 -18.89
N ASN A 88 -4.06 -2.03 -19.69
CA ASN A 88 -4.62 -3.36 -19.39
C ASN A 88 -3.84 -4.20 -18.38
N THR A 89 -4.01 -3.94 -17.09
CA THR A 89 -3.49 -4.82 -16.06
C THR A 89 -4.54 -4.98 -14.98
N ASN A 90 -5.11 -6.19 -14.92
CA ASN A 90 -5.84 -6.67 -13.76
C ASN A 90 -4.82 -7.46 -12.94
N VAL A 91 -4.41 -6.95 -11.79
CA VAL A 91 -3.60 -7.72 -10.84
C VAL A 91 -4.46 -7.95 -9.61
N ILE A 92 -4.52 -9.20 -9.18
CA ILE A 92 -5.16 -9.57 -7.93
C ILE A 92 -4.08 -9.46 -6.85
N LEU A 93 -4.19 -8.48 -5.96
CA LEU A 93 -3.33 -8.37 -4.78
C LEU A 93 -4.11 -8.81 -3.56
N VAL A 94 -3.41 -9.38 -2.59
CA VAL A 94 -3.99 -9.71 -1.30
C VAL A 94 -3.05 -9.34 -0.19
N ASP A 95 -3.53 -8.50 0.72
CA ASP A 95 -2.92 -8.37 2.04
C ASP A 95 -4.01 -8.27 3.12
N SER A 96 -3.64 -8.65 4.35
CA SER A 96 -4.47 -9.32 5.36
C SER A 96 -5.67 -8.55 5.95
N LEU A 97 -6.71 -9.33 6.31
CA LEU A 97 -7.84 -8.94 7.16
C LEU A 97 -7.46 -9.08 8.65
N SER A 98 -7.56 -8.00 9.45
CA SER A 98 -7.54 -8.12 10.93
C SER A 98 -8.26 -6.98 11.69
N PHE A 99 -9.49 -7.28 12.12
CA PHE A 99 -10.25 -6.92 13.34
C PHE A 99 -10.16 -5.51 14.03
N ASN A 100 -11.27 -4.74 13.90
CA ASN A 100 -12.16 -4.05 14.90
C ASN A 100 -11.87 -2.60 15.37
N PRO A 101 -12.93 -1.74 15.48
CA PRO A 101 -13.33 -1.25 16.82
C PRO A 101 -14.83 -0.86 16.96
N LYS A 102 -15.66 -1.67 17.65
CA LYS A 102 -16.47 -1.22 18.82
C LYS A 102 -17.40 -2.26 19.46
N LYS A 103 -17.69 -3.41 18.81
CA LYS A 103 -18.18 -4.68 19.40
C LYS A 103 -18.68 -5.58 18.26
N LEU A 104 -17.90 -6.61 17.92
CA LEU A 104 -18.32 -7.68 17.02
C LEU A 104 -18.57 -8.93 17.86
N TYR A 105 -19.68 -9.63 17.59
CA TYR A 105 -19.99 -10.93 18.18
C TYR A 105 -19.52 -12.03 17.22
N ASN A 106 -18.59 -12.89 17.68
CA ASN A 106 -17.98 -14.01 16.94
C ASN A 106 -17.30 -13.66 15.59
N PRO A 107 -16.25 -12.83 15.59
CA PRO A 107 -15.52 -12.47 14.38
C PRO A 107 -14.58 -13.60 13.92
N ASP A 108 -14.82 -14.16 12.73
CA ASP A 108 -13.88 -15.08 12.07
C ASP A 108 -13.05 -14.32 11.03
N THR A 109 -11.72 -14.43 11.12
CA THR A 109 -10.82 -13.94 10.06
C THR A 109 -10.82 -14.94 8.91
N LEU A 110 -11.23 -14.49 7.73
CA LEU A 110 -11.19 -15.32 6.53
C LEU A 110 -9.75 -15.67 6.16
N ARG A 111 -9.55 -16.92 5.76
CA ARG A 111 -8.23 -17.39 5.32
C ARG A 111 -8.01 -16.97 3.88
N LEU A 112 -6.81 -16.44 3.62
CA LEU A 112 -6.32 -16.24 2.27
C LEU A 112 -6.00 -17.60 1.63
N ASN A 113 -6.57 -17.86 0.45
CA ASN A 113 -6.23 -19.00 -0.39
C ASN A 113 -6.21 -18.57 -1.87
N ASN A 114 -5.10 -18.83 -2.58
CA ASN A 114 -4.96 -18.55 -4.02
C ASN A 114 -5.34 -17.15 -4.52
N GLY A 115 -5.22 -16.10 -3.68
CA GLY A 115 -5.52 -14.73 -4.10
C GLY A 115 -6.91 -14.22 -3.71
N GLY A 116 -7.68 -14.97 -2.93
CA GLY A 116 -8.90 -14.46 -2.32
C GLY A 116 -9.16 -14.99 -0.92
N PHE A 117 -10.13 -14.35 -0.28
CA PHE A 117 -10.58 -14.67 1.07
C PHE A 117 -11.81 -15.54 1.01
N LEU A 118 -11.63 -16.82 1.29
CA LEU A 118 -12.71 -17.80 1.25
C LEU A 118 -13.61 -17.66 2.47
N TYR A 119 -14.92 -17.68 2.25
CA TYR A 119 -15.92 -17.79 3.31
C TYR A 119 -16.85 -18.97 3.05
N GLU A 120 -17.38 -19.53 4.14
CA GLU A 120 -18.44 -20.52 4.14
C GLU A 120 -19.47 -20.10 5.20
N THR A 121 -20.75 -20.22 4.88
CA THR A 121 -21.85 -19.93 5.79
C THR A 121 -23.01 -20.90 5.56
N GLU A 122 -23.85 -21.08 6.57
CA GLU A 122 -25.05 -21.92 6.47
C GLU A 122 -26.27 -21.06 6.14
N LEU A 123 -27.01 -21.45 5.11
CA LEU A 123 -28.28 -20.82 4.73
C LEU A 123 -29.41 -21.30 5.63
N SER A 124 -29.35 -20.91 6.91
CA SER A 124 -30.30 -21.31 7.97
C SER A 124 -31.69 -20.66 7.86
N ALA A 125 -31.87 -19.72 6.94
CA ALA A 125 -33.13 -19.02 6.70
C ALA A 125 -33.29 -18.71 5.20
N ASP A 126 -34.51 -18.38 4.78
CA ASP A 126 -34.83 -17.92 3.41
C ASP A 126 -33.91 -16.79 2.92
N ARG A 127 -33.38 -16.00 3.86
CA ARG A 127 -32.41 -14.95 3.59
C ARG A 127 -31.48 -14.79 4.79
N ILE A 128 -30.19 -14.77 4.54
CA ILE A 128 -29.15 -14.40 5.51
C ILE A 128 -28.39 -13.17 5.01
N SER A 129 -27.79 -12.43 5.94
CA SER A 129 -26.94 -11.28 5.62
C SER A 129 -25.53 -11.57 6.11
N LEU A 130 -24.57 -11.44 5.21
CA LEU A 130 -23.15 -11.45 5.55
C LEU A 130 -22.67 -10.02 5.63
N LYS A 131 -22.04 -9.68 6.74
CA LYS A 131 -21.48 -8.35 7.01
C LYS A 131 -20.05 -8.49 7.47
N GLY A 132 -19.21 -7.59 7.01
CA GLY A 132 -17.81 -7.53 7.39
C GLY A 132 -17.25 -6.13 7.23
N ILE A 133 -16.02 -5.96 7.67
CA ILE A 133 -15.21 -4.78 7.36
C ILE A 133 -14.08 -5.27 6.48
N ILE A 134 -13.82 -4.53 5.41
CA ILE A 134 -12.70 -4.75 4.52
C ILE A 134 -11.69 -3.66 4.78
N GLU A 135 -10.51 -4.07 5.21
CA GLU A 135 -9.36 -3.21 5.46
C GLU A 135 -8.22 -3.62 4.53
N MET A 136 -7.57 -2.64 3.92
CA MET A 136 -6.38 -2.84 3.11
C MET A 136 -5.36 -1.77 3.47
N LYS A 137 -4.22 -2.22 3.97
CA LYS A 137 -3.09 -1.37 4.35
C LYS A 137 -2.03 -1.44 3.25
N ASN A 138 -1.37 -0.32 2.98
CA ASN A 138 -0.31 -0.25 1.98
C ASN A 138 0.74 0.78 2.42
N ASP A 139 2.02 0.41 2.37
CA ASP A 139 3.13 1.29 2.71
C ASP A 139 3.29 2.48 1.76
N TYR A 140 2.87 2.32 0.49
CA TYR A 140 3.15 3.27 -0.60
C TYR A 140 1.92 3.60 -1.47
N GLY A 141 0.76 3.05 -1.13
CA GLY A 141 -0.50 3.22 -1.87
C GLY A 141 -1.60 3.78 -0.98
N LYS A 142 -2.81 3.86 -1.53
CA LYS A 142 -3.98 4.35 -0.78
C LYS A 142 -4.50 3.24 0.13
N GLU A 143 -4.59 3.52 1.43
CA GLU A 143 -5.32 2.67 2.38
C GLU A 143 -6.81 2.67 2.05
N TYR A 144 -7.46 1.54 2.30
CA TYR A 144 -8.90 1.39 2.10
C TYR A 144 -9.54 0.75 3.33
N GLU A 145 -10.62 1.35 3.80
CA GLU A 145 -11.53 0.76 4.78
C GLU A 145 -12.96 0.90 4.26
N GLY A 146 -13.72 -0.19 4.29
CA GLY A 146 -15.12 -0.17 3.84
C GLY A 146 -15.95 -1.26 4.50
N ILE A 147 -17.24 -1.01 4.62
CA ILE A 147 -18.19 -2.01 5.12
C ILE A 147 -18.60 -2.91 3.97
N TYR A 148 -18.40 -4.21 4.15
CA TYR A 148 -18.95 -5.24 3.29
C TYR A 148 -20.33 -5.66 3.79
N ASN A 149 -21.31 -5.70 2.91
CA ASN A 149 -22.64 -6.19 3.22
C ASN A 149 -23.24 -6.85 1.97
N THR A 150 -23.55 -8.14 2.09
CA THR A 150 -24.26 -8.89 1.06
C THR A 150 -25.43 -9.66 1.68
N ALA A 151 -26.38 -10.03 0.83
CA ALA A 151 -27.52 -10.85 1.23
C ALA A 151 -27.60 -12.08 0.34
N ILE A 152 -27.69 -13.25 0.97
CA ILE A 152 -27.83 -14.53 0.30
C ILE A 152 -29.25 -15.02 0.53
N GLY A 153 -29.94 -15.38 -0.54
CA GLY A 153 -31.32 -15.87 -0.50
C GLY A 153 -31.41 -17.33 -0.94
N ALA A 154 -32.34 -18.06 -0.34
CA ALA A 154 -32.70 -19.39 -0.80
C ALA A 154 -33.38 -19.31 -2.17
N LYS A 155 -33.05 -20.26 -3.05
CA LYS A 155 -33.71 -20.39 -4.34
C LYS A 155 -35.16 -20.81 -4.10
N LYS A 156 -36.10 -19.96 -4.54
CA LYS A 156 -37.52 -20.31 -4.56
C LYS A 156 -37.81 -21.08 -5.84
N ASN A 157 -38.36 -22.28 -5.69
CA ASN A 157 -38.86 -23.09 -6.80
C ASN A 157 -40.17 -22.53 -7.34
#